data_AF-A0AAV9UV87-F1
#
_entry.id   AF-A0AAV9UV87-F1
#
_cell.length_a   1.000
_cell.length_b   1.000
_cell.length_c   1.000
_cell.angle_alpha   90.00
_cell.angle_beta   90.00
_cell.angle_gamma   90.00
#
_symmetry.space_group_name_H-M   'P 1'
#
loop_
_entity.id
_entity.type
_entity.pdbx_description
1 polymer ?
#
loop_
_entity_poly.entity_id
_entity_poly.type
_entity_poly.pdbx_seq_one_letter_code
_entity_poly.pdbx_strand_id
1 'polypeptide(L)'
;METLKWIISLLMLLVGLTTGAAIAYDYDGQNQQHEAKTSWLISFPEAAPAAVIDDLMTKLEDLGATITHKFSTISAFSFEAAQSVVTDFNSRFQAQVNAAWKPTIEADSVVTAFDGNGPV
;
A
#
# COMPACT_ATOMS: atom_id res chain seq x y z
N MET A 1 36.55 2.15 -47.42
CA MET A 1 36.49 1.81 -45.98
C MET A 1 36.27 3.03 -45.07
N GLU A 2 35.68 4.13 -45.57
CA GLU A 2 35.43 5.33 -44.74
C GLU A 2 33.96 5.50 -44.33
N THR A 3 33.02 4.93 -45.08
CA THR A 3 31.58 5.03 -44.82
C THR A 3 31.11 4.26 -43.58
N LEU A 4 31.88 3.23 -43.16
CA LEU A 4 31.58 2.43 -41.96
C LEU A 4 31.90 3.18 -40.65
N LYS A 5 32.83 4.15 -40.68
CA LYS A 5 33.20 4.95 -39.51
C LYS A 5 32.13 5.99 -39.15
N TRP A 6 31.43 6.53 -40.14
CA TRP A 6 30.38 7.53 -39.92
C TRP A 6 29.09 6.94 -39.32
N ILE A 7 28.75 5.70 -39.67
CA ILE A 7 27.55 5.02 -39.14
C ILE A 7 27.72 4.68 -37.65
N ILE A 8 28.94 4.33 -37.21
CA ILE A 8 29.21 4.01 -35.81
C ILE A 8 29.23 5.27 -34.93
N SER A 9 29.73 6.40 -35.43
CA SER A 9 29.67 7.68 -34.70
C SER A 9 28.24 8.22 -34.55
N LEU A 10 27.32 7.94 -35.49
CA LEU A 10 25.93 8.36 -35.38
C LEU A 10 25.15 7.53 -34.34
N LEU A 11 25.51 6.25 -34.14
CA LEU A 11 24.87 5.39 -33.14
C LEU A 11 25.29 5.73 -31.70
N MET A 12 26.50 6.28 -31.50
CA MET A 12 26.97 6.69 -30.17
C MET A 12 26.37 8.01 -29.67
N LEU A 13 25.77 8.83 -30.56
CA LEU A 13 25.13 10.09 -30.15
C LEU A 13 23.68 9.89 -29.66
N LEU A 14 23.05 8.75 -29.95
CA LEU A 14 21.64 8.50 -29.60
C LEU A 14 21.40 7.89 -28.21
N VAL A 15 22.47 7.53 -27.49
CA VAL A 15 22.37 6.93 -26.13
C VAL A 15 22.47 8.01 -25.02
N GLY A 16 22.59 9.29 -25.39
CA GLY A 16 23.04 10.34 -24.48
C GLY A 16 22.00 11.24 -23.81
N LEU A 17 20.69 11.01 -23.90
CA LEU A 17 19.69 11.94 -23.32
C LEU A 17 18.37 11.26 -22.90
N THR A 18 18.32 10.53 -21.79
CA THR A 18 17.08 10.33 -20.98
C THR A 18 17.38 9.93 -19.53
N THR A 19 18.26 10.63 -18.82
CA THR A 19 18.31 10.51 -17.35
C THR A 19 18.34 11.90 -16.74
N GLY A 20 17.14 12.44 -16.51
CA GLY A 20 16.97 13.79 -15.99
C GLY A 20 15.58 14.03 -15.42
N ALA A 21 15.10 13.14 -14.55
CA ALA A 21 14.12 13.43 -13.49
C ALA A 21 13.93 12.19 -12.60
N ALA A 22 14.93 11.85 -11.79
CA ALA A 22 14.74 11.04 -10.59
C ALA A 22 15.76 11.52 -9.55
N ILE A 23 15.52 12.73 -9.05
CA ILE A 23 16.10 13.17 -7.78
C ILE A 23 15.22 12.61 -6.68
N ALA A 24 15.87 11.92 -5.73
CA ALA A 24 15.37 11.35 -4.49
C ALA A 24 14.42 10.14 -4.70
N TYR A 25 14.65 8.96 -4.13
CA TYR A 25 15.20 8.67 -2.81
C TYR A 25 16.05 7.40 -2.83
N ASP A 26 17.18 7.57 -2.15
CA ASP A 26 18.00 6.63 -1.40
C ASP A 26 18.30 5.21 -1.89
N TYR A 27 19.58 4.93 -1.68
CA TYR A 27 20.37 3.80 -2.04
C TYR A 27 20.63 3.05 -0.73
N ASP A 28 19.98 1.91 -0.50
CA ASP A 28 20.53 0.90 0.42
C ASP A 28 19.99 -0.48 0.07
N GLY A 29 20.69 -1.14 -0.85
CA GLY A 29 20.74 -2.59 -0.82
C GLY A 29 21.66 -2.98 0.33
N GLN A 30 21.10 -3.55 1.40
CA GLN A 30 21.68 -4.55 2.34
C GLN A 30 20.95 -4.60 3.71
N ASN A 31 19.87 -3.84 3.93
CA ASN A 31 18.96 -4.07 5.06
C ASN A 31 17.55 -4.32 4.55
N GLN A 32 17.11 -5.59 4.52
CA GLN A 32 15.69 -5.89 4.57
C GLN A 32 15.20 -5.43 5.96
N GLN A 33 15.00 -4.12 6.14
CA GLN A 33 14.16 -3.66 7.21
C GLN A 33 12.80 -4.28 6.92
N HIS A 34 12.47 -5.35 7.65
CA HIS A 34 11.09 -5.82 7.74
C HIS A 34 10.29 -4.60 8.13
N GLU A 35 9.58 -4.05 7.16
CA GLU A 35 8.76 -2.88 7.35
C GLU A 35 7.86 -3.14 8.56
N ALA A 36 7.91 -2.25 9.54
CA ALA A 36 7.19 -2.46 10.79
C ALA A 36 5.70 -2.58 10.50
N LYS A 37 5.06 -3.62 11.04
CA LYS A 37 3.61 -3.76 10.95
C LYS A 37 2.97 -2.69 11.84
N THR A 38 1.98 -2.00 11.31
CA THR A 38 1.11 -1.09 12.06
C THR A 38 -0.31 -1.63 12.09
N SER A 39 -1.14 -1.13 13.01
CA SER A 39 -2.56 -1.48 13.07
C SER A 39 -3.34 -0.67 12.02
N TRP A 40 -4.32 -1.33 11.42
CA TRP A 40 -5.17 -0.81 10.36
C TRP A 40 -6.62 -1.24 10.58
N LEU A 41 -7.55 -0.44 10.08
CA LEU A 41 -8.98 -0.73 10.04
C LEU A 41 -9.48 -0.72 8.59
N ILE A 42 -10.25 -1.74 8.22
CA ILE A 42 -11.09 -1.73 7.01
C ILE A 42 -12.54 -1.60 7.44
N SER A 43 -13.25 -0.62 6.89
CA SER A 43 -14.69 -0.42 7.10
C SER A 43 -15.45 -0.34 5.78
N PHE A 44 -16.70 -0.81 5.78
CA PHE A 44 -17.58 -0.81 4.61
C PHE A 44 -18.77 0.14 4.84
N PRO A 45 -19.11 1.02 3.88
CA PRO A 45 -20.17 2.02 4.04
C PRO A 45 -21.59 1.40 4.05
N GLU A 46 -21.77 0.30 3.32
CA GLU A 46 -22.97 -0.54 3.37
C GLU A 46 -22.61 -1.91 3.94
N ALA A 47 -23.62 -2.65 4.40
CA ALA A 47 -23.43 -4.01 4.92
C ALA A 47 -22.96 -4.95 3.80
N ALA A 48 -21.64 -5.02 3.60
CA ALA A 48 -21.03 -5.95 2.66
C ALA A 48 -21.40 -7.38 3.08
N PRO A 49 -21.71 -8.28 2.13
CA PRO A 49 -21.99 -9.67 2.45
C PRO A 49 -20.82 -10.29 3.23
N ALA A 50 -21.13 -11.09 4.26
CA ALA A 50 -20.12 -11.71 5.11
C ALA A 50 -19.05 -12.48 4.30
N ALA A 51 -19.46 -13.16 3.23
CA ALA A 51 -18.56 -13.87 2.33
C ALA A 51 -17.53 -12.95 1.63
N VAL A 52 -17.89 -11.69 1.34
CA VAL A 52 -16.97 -10.70 0.77
C VAL A 52 -15.95 -10.27 1.81
N ILE A 53 -16.40 -10.04 3.05
CA ILE A 53 -15.51 -9.67 4.15
C ILE A 53 -14.52 -10.82 4.44
N ASP A 54 -15.01 -12.06 4.52
CA ASP A 54 -14.18 -13.23 4.77
C ASP A 54 -13.15 -13.46 3.66
N ASP A 55 -13.55 -13.31 2.40
CA ASP A 55 -12.63 -13.39 1.25
C ASP A 55 -11.53 -12.31 1.31
N LEU A 56 -11.89 -11.07 1.64
CA LEU A 56 -10.91 -9.98 1.78
C LEU A 56 -9.94 -10.20 2.94
N MET A 57 -10.42 -10.77 4.06
CA MET A 57 -9.56 -11.15 5.18
C MET A 57 -8.53 -12.20 4.76
N THR A 58 -8.96 -13.28 4.08
CA THR A 58 -8.05 -14.31 3.56
C THR A 58 -7.02 -13.72 2.59
N LYS A 59 -7.45 -12.85 1.68
CA LYS A 59 -6.55 -12.18 0.72
C LYS A 59 -5.51 -11.29 1.40
N LEU A 60 -5.83 -10.66 2.52
CA LEU A 60 -4.87 -9.87 3.30
C LEU A 60 -3.87 -10.77 4.02
N GLU A 61 -4.34 -11.88 4.60
CA GLU A 61 -3.47 -12.88 5.24
C GLU A 61 -2.48 -13.49 4.24
N ASP A 62 -2.93 -13.79 3.01
CA ASP A 62 -2.08 -14.26 1.91
C ASP A 62 -0.98 -13.26 1.53
N LEU A 63 -1.20 -11.97 1.77
CA LEU A 63 -0.21 -10.89 1.56
C LEU A 63 0.67 -10.64 2.79
N GLY A 64 0.52 -11.42 3.87
CA GLY A 64 1.33 -11.32 5.08
C GLY A 64 0.76 -10.42 6.18
N ALA A 65 -0.49 -9.98 6.06
CA ALA A 65 -1.20 -9.32 7.14
C ALA A 65 -1.58 -10.31 8.25
N THR A 66 -1.95 -9.78 9.41
CA THR A 66 -2.48 -10.56 10.54
C THR A 66 -3.79 -9.94 10.98
N ILE A 67 -4.91 -10.65 10.83
CA ILE A 67 -6.20 -10.16 11.30
C ILE A 67 -6.20 -10.15 12.83
N THR A 68 -6.50 -9.00 13.43
CA THR A 68 -6.53 -8.83 14.89
C THR A 68 -7.94 -8.86 15.45
N HIS A 69 -8.92 -8.36 14.70
CA HIS A 69 -10.31 -8.36 15.14
C HIS A 69 -11.29 -8.30 13.98
N LYS A 70 -12.42 -9.00 14.09
CA LYS A 70 -13.58 -8.85 13.19
C LYS A 70 -14.75 -8.32 14.00
N PHE A 71 -15.30 -7.19 13.58
CA PHE A 71 -16.43 -6.57 14.27
C PHE A 71 -17.74 -7.26 13.88
N SER A 72 -18.60 -7.52 14.86
CA SER A 72 -19.92 -8.13 14.64
C SER A 72 -21.05 -7.12 14.48
N THR A 73 -20.88 -5.91 15.03
CA THR A 73 -21.90 -4.84 15.01
C THR A 73 -21.81 -3.95 13.77
N ILE A 74 -20.59 -3.72 13.27
CA ILE A 74 -20.32 -2.94 12.08
C ILE A 74 -19.62 -3.82 11.04
N SER A 75 -19.82 -3.51 9.76
CA SER A 75 -19.08 -4.17 8.68
C SER A 75 -17.67 -3.61 8.65
N ALA A 76 -16.80 -4.17 9.49
CA ALA A 76 -15.40 -3.79 9.60
C ALA A 76 -14.55 -4.92 10.17
N PHE A 77 -13.24 -4.83 9.98
CA PHE A 77 -12.24 -5.65 10.66
C PHE A 77 -10.93 -4.90 10.80
N SER A 78 -10.16 -5.20 11.84
CA SER A 78 -8.82 -4.66 12.08
C SER A 78 -7.75 -5.70 11.81
N PHE A 79 -6.57 -5.24 11.42
CA PHE A 79 -5.45 -6.09 11.06
C PHE A 79 -4.12 -5.37 11.25
N GLU A 80 -3.05 -6.14 11.40
CA GLU A 80 -1.68 -5.65 11.42
C GLU A 80 -0.98 -5.97 10.10
N ALA A 81 -0.42 -4.94 9.46
CA ALA A 81 0.30 -5.09 8.20
C ALA A 81 1.31 -3.96 8.01
N ALA A 82 2.30 -4.23 7.16
CA ALA A 82 3.18 -3.22 6.61
C ALA A 82 2.41 -2.31 5.61
N GLN A 83 2.82 -1.04 5.44
CA GLN A 83 2.25 -0.13 4.45
C GLN A 83 2.38 -0.70 3.04
N SER A 84 3.48 -1.40 2.72
CA SER A 84 3.64 -2.08 1.42
C SER A 84 2.53 -3.11 1.16
N VAL A 85 2.16 -3.90 2.16
CA VAL A 85 1.06 -4.88 2.09
C VAL A 85 -0.28 -4.17 1.84
N VAL A 86 -0.55 -3.08 2.55
CA VAL A 86 -1.78 -2.29 2.37
C VAL A 86 -1.84 -1.65 0.99
N THR A 87 -0.71 -1.15 0.50
CA THR A 87 -0.60 -0.54 -0.84
C THR A 87 -0.83 -1.58 -1.92
N ASP A 88 -0.23 -2.76 -1.78
CA ASP A 88 -0.40 -3.88 -2.71
C ASP A 88 -1.85 -4.38 -2.71
N PHE A 89 -2.43 -4.60 -1.52
CA PHE A 89 -3.83 -4.96 -1.36
C PHE A 89 -4.76 -3.94 -2.02
N ASN A 90 -4.57 -2.65 -1.76
CA ASN A 90 -5.37 -1.58 -2.34
C ASN A 90 -5.30 -1.59 -3.87
N SER A 91 -4.10 -1.71 -4.44
CA SER A 91 -3.89 -1.74 -5.88
C SER A 91 -4.57 -2.93 -6.59
N ARG A 92 -4.63 -4.09 -5.93
CA ARG A 92 -5.20 -5.32 -6.49
C ARG A 92 -6.71 -5.39 -6.31
N PHE A 93 -7.22 -4.95 -5.17
CA PHE A 93 -8.59 -5.26 -4.74
C PHE A 93 -9.56 -4.10 -4.86
N GLN A 94 -9.18 -2.84 -4.67
CA GLN A 94 -10.15 -1.73 -4.76
C GLN A 94 -10.80 -1.60 -6.14
N ALA A 95 -10.11 -2.03 -7.21
CA ALA A 95 -10.67 -2.04 -8.56
C ALA A 95 -11.69 -3.17 -8.79
N GLN A 96 -11.70 -4.21 -7.94
CA GLN A 96 -12.52 -5.42 -8.11
C GLN A 96 -13.78 -5.42 -7.22
N VAL A 97 -13.81 -4.59 -6.17
CA VAL A 97 -14.96 -4.51 -5.27
C VAL A 97 -16.07 -3.69 -5.93
N ASN A 98 -17.32 -4.14 -5.78
CA ASN A 98 -18.50 -3.38 -6.20
C ASN A 98 -18.45 -1.97 -5.61
N ALA A 99 -18.76 -0.94 -6.42
CA ALA A 99 -18.77 0.44 -5.97
C ALA A 99 -19.64 0.68 -4.72
N ALA A 100 -20.73 -0.09 -4.55
CA ALA A 100 -21.59 -0.03 -3.36
C ALA A 100 -20.90 -0.48 -2.06
N TRP A 101 -19.89 -1.34 -2.15
CA TRP A 101 -19.15 -1.90 -1.01
C TRP A 101 -17.71 -1.48 -0.99
N LYS A 102 -17.37 -0.35 -1.63
CA LYS A 102 -16.00 0.13 -1.67
C LYS A 102 -15.51 0.37 -0.23
N PRO A 103 -14.50 -0.36 0.24
CA PRO A 103 -14.03 -0.21 1.62
C PRO A 103 -13.22 1.07 1.80
N THR A 104 -13.28 1.63 3.00
CA THR A 104 -12.32 2.60 3.51
C THR A 104 -11.25 1.86 4.29
N ILE A 105 -9.99 2.22 4.07
CA ILE A 105 -8.84 1.66 4.78
C ILE A 105 -8.15 2.82 5.49
N GLU A 106 -7.97 2.71 6.79
CA GLU A 106 -7.34 3.74 7.61
C GLU A 106 -6.33 3.12 8.57
N ALA A 107 -5.24 3.85 8.82
CA ALA A 107 -4.30 3.48 9.88
C ALA A 107 -4.99 3.69 11.23
N ASP A 108 -4.92 2.69 12.09
CA ASP A 108 -5.46 2.79 13.43
C ASP A 108 -4.66 3.82 14.24
N SER A 109 -5.35 4.63 15.02
CA SER A 109 -4.76 5.77 15.73
C SER A 109 -4.93 5.62 17.23
N VAL A 110 -3.88 5.95 17.98
CA VAL A 110 -3.93 5.93 19.43
C VAL A 110 -4.81 7.07 19.91
N VAL A 111 -5.90 6.75 20.60
CA VAL A 111 -6.73 7.74 21.28
C VAL A 111 -6.12 8.03 22.65
N THR A 112 -5.73 9.27 22.89
CA THR A 112 -5.33 9.74 24.22
C THR A 112 -6.56 10.18 25.00
N ALA A 113 -6.71 9.67 26.23
CA ALA A 113 -7.74 10.18 27.14
C ALA A 113 -7.52 11.68 27.35
N PHE A 114 -8.59 12.46 27.23
CA PHE A 114 -8.59 13.85 27.64
C PHE A 114 -8.55 13.84 29.18
N ASP A 115 -7.36 14.00 29.76
CA ASP A 115 -7.26 14.37 31.16
C ASP A 115 -7.91 15.75 31.28
N GLY A 116 -8.91 15.88 32.16
CA GLY A 116 -9.74 17.09 32.30
C GLY A 116 -9.00 18.35 32.76
N ASN A 117 -7.68 18.45 32.58
CA ASN A 117 -6.86 19.63 32.81
C ASN A 117 -6.42 20.23 31.47
N GLY A 118 -7.31 21.00 30.85
CA GLY A 118 -6.90 21.91 29.78
C GLY A 118 -5.90 22.97 30.30
N PRO A 119 -5.13 23.62 29.41
CA PRO A 119 -4.24 24.71 29.82
C PRO A 119 -5.05 25.89 30.35
N VAL A 120 -4.75 26.31 31.58
CA VAL A 120 -5.06 27.65 32.11
C VAL A 120 -4.15 28.70 31.51
#